data_AF-A0A963AV87-F1
#
_entry.id   AF-A0A963AV87-F1
#
_cell.length_a   1.000
_cell.length_b   1.000
_cell.length_c   1.000
_cell.angle_alpha   90.00
_cell.angle_beta   90.00
_cell.angle_gamma   90.00
#
_symmetry.space_group_name_H-M   'P 1'
#
loop_
_entity.id
_entity.type
_entity.pdbx_description
1 polymer ?
#
loop_
_entity_poly.entity_id
_entity_poly.type
_entity_poly.pdbx_seq_one_letter_code
_entity_poly.pdbx_strand_id
1 'polypeptide(L)' 'MKAKRAKIEEMLEMQRKFMEIEHEQGVTLKDLYHEPEGFLGEYMEKYQSLATDVVDSAHEVKGSIRT' A
#
# COMPACT_ATOMS: atom_id res chain seq x y z
N MET A 1 -16.63 4.09 -6.58
CA MET A 1 -15.71 5.10 -7.18
C MET A 1 -14.98 5.98 -6.15
N LYS A 2 -15.66 6.70 -5.24
CA LYS A 2 -14.97 7.55 -4.22
C LYS A 2 -14.04 6.77 -3.28
N ALA A 3 -14.46 5.60 -2.79
CA ALA A 3 -13.67 4.77 -1.87
C ALA A 3 -12.34 4.29 -2.47
N LYS A 4 -12.36 3.83 -3.73
CA LYS A 4 -11.14 3.40 -4.45
C LYS A 4 -10.13 4.55 -4.60
N ARG A 5 -10.62 5.77 -4.88
CA ARG A 5 -9.77 6.95 -5.07
C ARG A 5 -9.08 7.36 -3.77
N ALA A 6 -9.81 7.37 -2.66
CA ALA A 6 -9.26 7.64 -1.33
C ALA A 6 -8.17 6.64 -0.93
N LYS A 7 -8.37 5.33 -1.22
CA LYS A 7 -7.35 4.29 -0.96
C LYS A 7 -6.09 4.49 -1.80
N ILE A 8 -6.22 4.89 -3.06
CA ILE A 8 -5.07 5.21 -3.92
C ILE A 8 -4.31 6.43 -3.38
N GLU A 9 -5.01 7.47 -2.91
CA GLU A 9 -4.38 8.63 -2.29
C GLU A 9 -3.62 8.25 -1.00
N GLU A 10 -4.20 7.40 -0.15
CA GLU A 10 -3.53 6.88 1.05
C GLU A 10 -2.26 6.07 0.69
N MET A 11 -2.33 5.21 -0.34
CA MET A 11 -1.16 4.47 -0.82
C MET A 11 -0.05 5.40 -1.33
N LEU A 12 -0.40 6.50 -2.02
CA LEU A 12 0.59 7.48 -2.50
C LEU A 12 1.22 8.27 -1.35
N GLU A 13 0.47 8.60 -0.30
CA GLU A 13 1.02 9.21 0.92
C GLU A 13 1.95 8.26 1.66
N MET A 14 1.57 6.99 1.78
CA MET A 14 2.42 5.96 2.38
C MET A 14 3.72 5.82 1.62
N GLN A 15 3.69 5.74 0.28
CA GLN A 15 4.90 5.69 -0.54
C GLN A 15 5.79 6.91 -0.35
N ARG A 16 5.22 8.12 -0.23
CA ARG A 16 5.98 9.34 0.06
C ARG A 16 6.70 9.28 1.41
N LYS A 17 5.98 8.89 2.46
CA LYS A 17 6.57 8.71 3.80
C LYS A 17 7.65 7.65 3.81
N PHE A 18 7.47 6.57 3.04
CA PHE A 18 8.47 5.53 2.90
C PHE A 18 9.75 6.03 2.23
N MET A 19 9.63 6.83 1.16
CA MET A 19 10.79 7.45 0.51
C MET A 19 11.55 8.41 1.44
N GLU A 20 10.85 9.15 2.31
CA GLU A 20 11.48 10.00 3.32
C GLU A 20 12.28 9.16 4.33
N ILE A 21 11.71 8.06 4.80
CA ILE A 21 12.37 7.14 5.75
C ILE A 21 13.55 6.43 5.10
N GLU A 22 13.42 5.99 3.85
CA GLU A 22 14.53 5.42 3.06
C GLU A 22 15.66 6.43 2.90
N HIS A 23 15.35 7.70 2.67
CA HIS A 23 16.35 8.78 2.59
C HIS A 23 17.00 9.13 3.93
N GLU A 24 16.25 9.11 5.04
CA GLU A 24 16.75 9.47 6.37
C GLU A 24 17.55 8.35 7.04
N GLN A 25 17.05 7.12 6.97
CA GLN A 25 17.61 5.97 7.67
C GLN A 25 18.48 5.09 6.75
N GLY A 26 18.44 5.29 5.43
CA GLY A 26 19.14 4.46 4.45
C GLY A 26 18.55 3.05 4.34
N VAL A 27 17.33 2.84 4.86
CA VAL A 27 16.67 1.54 4.95
C VAL A 27 15.90 1.30 3.66
N THR A 28 16.26 0.24 2.95
CA THR A 28 15.64 -0.08 1.67
C THR A 28 14.50 -1.07 1.81
N LEU A 29 13.66 -1.17 0.77
CA LEU A 29 12.65 -2.22 0.65
C LEU A 29 13.20 -3.66 0.74
N LYS A 30 14.52 -3.85 0.60
CA LYS A 30 15.16 -5.15 0.83
C LYS A 30 15.39 -5.45 2.30
N ASP A 31 15.62 -4.43 3.12
CA ASP A 31 15.86 -4.56 4.55
C ASP A 31 14.56 -4.90 5.30
N LEU A 32 13.41 -4.53 4.73
CA LEU A 32 12.08 -4.98 5.14
C LEU A 32 11.93 -6.51 5.25
N TYR A 33 12.64 -7.26 4.41
CA TYR A 33 12.60 -8.73 4.42
C TYR A 33 13.57 -9.34 5.45
N HIS A 34 14.53 -8.56 5.95
CA HIS A 34 15.49 -9.00 6.95
C HIS A 34 14.99 -8.77 8.37
N GLU A 35 14.25 -7.68 8.61
CA GLU A 35 13.70 -7.34 9.92
C GLU A 35 12.20 -7.05 9.81
N PRO A 36 11.35 -8.09 9.92
CA PRO A 36 9.90 -7.94 9.79
C PRO A 36 9.25 -7.30 11.03
N GLU A 37 10.01 -7.01 12.08
CA GLU A 37 9.50 -6.40 13.31
C GLU A 37 9.69 -4.87 13.31
N GLY A 38 8.73 -4.17 13.91
CA GLY A 38 8.73 -2.71 14.02
C GLY A 38 7.96 -1.99 12.91
N PHE A 39 8.25 -0.70 12.75
CA PHE A 39 7.50 0.21 11.87
C PHE A 39 7.42 -0.28 10.40
N LEU A 40 8.47 -0.95 9.92
CA LEU A 40 8.55 -1.47 8.55
C LEU A 40 7.58 -2.64 8.32
N GLY A 41 7.42 -3.54 9.28
CA GLY A 41 6.46 -4.65 9.22
C GLY A 41 5.02 -4.15 9.16
N GLU A 42 4.66 -3.22 10.07
CA GLU A 42 3.34 -2.59 10.09
C GLU A 42 3.04 -1.81 8.80
N TYR A 43 4.04 -1.09 8.26
CA TYR A 43 3.91 -0.40 6.99
C TYR A 43 3.63 -1.37 5.84
N MET A 44 4.35 -2.49 5.79
CA MET A 44 4.20 -3.49 4.74
C MET A 44 2.82 -4.15 4.80
N GLU A 45 2.38 -4.57 5.98
CA GLU A 45 1.06 -5.18 6.18
C GLU A 45 -0.05 -4.23 5.75
N LYS A 46 0.01 -2.97 6.19
CA LYS A 46 -0.99 -1.96 5.84
C LYS A 46 -1.02 -1.64 4.34
N TYR A 47 0.15 -1.54 3.71
CA TYR A 47 0.23 -1.31 2.27
C TYR A 47 -0.33 -2.50 1.46
N GLN A 48 -0.05 -3.73 1.90
CA GLN A 48 -0.53 -4.95 1.25
C GLN A 48 -2.05 -5.10 1.38
N SER A 49 -2.62 -4.76 2.55
CA SER A 49 -4.06 -4.71 2.77
C SER A 49 -4.74 -3.71 1.85
N LEU A 50 -4.22 -2.47 1.76
CA LEU A 50 -4.75 -1.44 0.86
C LEU A 50 -4.67 -1.86 -0.61
N ALA A 51 -3.57 -2.49 -1.03
CA ALA A 51 -3.40 -2.98 -2.39
C ALA A 51 -4.44 -4.06 -2.75
N THR A 52 -4.66 -5.01 -1.84
CA THR A 52 -5.68 -6.07 -2.00
C THR A 52 -7.06 -5.46 -2.17
N ASP A 53 -7.42 -4.54 -1.29
CA ASP A 53 -8.70 -3.83 -1.33
C ASP A 53 -8.94 -3.05 -2.63
N VAL A 54 -7.89 -2.43 -3.19
CA VAL A 54 -7.96 -1.70 -4.46
C VAL A 54 -8.18 -2.64 -5.64
N VAL A 55 -7.54 -3.81 -5.61
CA VAL A 55 -7.70 -4.87 -6.61
C VAL A 55 -9.10 -5.47 -6.54
N ASP A 56 -9.60 -5.78 -5.34
CA ASP A 56 -10.96 -6.30 -5.13
C ASP A 56 -12.01 -5.29 -5.58
N SER A 57 -11.82 -4.02 -5.23
CA SER A 57 -12.67 -2.92 -5.75
C SER A 57 -12.63 -2.83 -7.28
N ALA A 58 -11.51 -3.18 -7.92
CA ALA A 58 -11.40 -3.20 -9.39
C ALA A 58 -12.10 -4.42 -10.00
N HIS A 59 -12.00 -5.59 -9.37
CA HIS A 59 -12.71 -6.80 -9.78
C HIS A 59 -14.22 -6.67 -9.60
N GLU A 60 -14.70 -6.04 -8.52
CA GLU A 60 -16.12 -5.79 -8.27
C GLU A 60 -16.72 -4.86 -9.34
N VAL A 61 -16.01 -3.80 -9.71
CA VAL A 61 -16.41 -2.92 -10.81
C VAL A 61 -16.46 -3.66 -12.15
N LYS A 62 -15.48 -4.53 -12.44
CA LYS A 62 -15.45 -5.33 -13.68
C LYS A 62 -16.53 -6.42 -13.71
N GLY A 63 -16.81 -7.06 -12.57
CA GLY A 63 -17.83 -8.10 -12.42
C GLY A 63 -19.27 -7.57 -12.44
N SER A 64 -19.46 -6.29 -12.11
CA SER A 64 -20.75 -5.59 -12.25
C SER A 64 -21.10 -5.24 -13.71
N ILE A 65 -20.14 -5.33 -14.63
CA ILE A 65 -20.38 -5.27 -16.08
C ILE A 65 -20.86 -6.65 -16.55
N ARG A 66 -22.05 -7.06 -16.10
CA ARG A 66 -22.86 -8.09 -16.76
C ARG A 66 -24.05 -7.37 -17.38
N THR A 67 -23.84 -6.77 -18.54
CA THR A 67 -24.90 -6.25 -19.41
C THR A 67 -24.53 -6.52 -20.85
#